data_AF-A0A377XPX9-F1
#
_entry.id   AF-A0A377XPX9-F1
#
_cell.length_a   1.000
_cell.length_b   1.000
_cell.length_c   1.000
_cell.angle_alpha   90.00
_cell.angle_beta   90.00
_cell.angle_gamma   90.00
#
_symmetry.space_group_name_H-M   'P 1'
#
loop_
_entity.id
_entity.type
_entity.pdbx_description
1 polymer ?
#
loop_
_entity_poly.entity_id
_entity_poly.type
_entity_poly.pdbx_seq_one_letter_code
_entity_poly.pdbx_strand_id
1 'polypeptide(L)' 'MGNVRDQVIALADELKADVVIVGSRNPGIQTHLLGSEAANIVRYAHVPVFVVR' A
#
# COMPACT_ATOMS: atom_id res chain seq x y z
N MET A 1 14.82 11.05 -3.61
CA MET A 1 13.42 11.14 -3.15
C MET A 1 12.79 9.78 -3.41
N GLY A 2 12.60 8.95 -2.38
CA GLY A 2 12.10 7.57 -2.53
C GLY A 2 10.59 7.53 -2.83
N ASN A 3 10.13 6.49 -3.53
CA ASN A 3 8.71 6.29 -3.81
C ASN A 3 7.99 5.83 -2.51
N VAL A 4 6.72 6.23 -2.34
CA VAL A 4 5.84 5.87 -1.21
C VAL A 4 5.89 4.37 -0.91
N ARG A 5 5.83 3.53 -1.94
CA ARG A 5 5.94 2.07 -1.80
C ARG A 5 7.17 1.65 -1.00
N ASP A 6 8.35 2.17 -1.35
CA ASP A 6 9.62 1.74 -0.75
C ASP A 6 9.70 2.17 0.72
N GLN A 7 9.13 3.32 1.06
CA GLN A 7 9.05 3.80 2.44
C GLN A 7 8.09 2.95 3.28
N VAL A 8 6.93 2.58 2.72
CA VAL A 8 5.95 1.73 3.41
C VAL A 8 6.54 0.35 3.69
N ILE A 9 7.23 -0.25 2.71
CA ILE A 9 7.88 -1.56 2.89
C ILE A 9 8.99 -1.47 3.94
N ALA A 10 9.88 -0.47 3.83
CA ALA A 10 10.97 -0.31 4.79
C ALA A 10 10.45 -0.11 6.22
N LEU A 11 9.39 0.67 6.40
CA LEU A 11 8.76 0.88 7.70
C LEU A 11 8.06 -0.38 8.22
N ALA A 12 7.40 -1.14 7.35
CA ALA A 12 6.79 -2.42 7.74
C ALA A 12 7.87 -3.42 8.22
N ASP A 13 9.01 -3.47 7.55
CA ASP A 13 10.15 -4.31 7.95
C ASP A 13 10.76 -3.84 9.28
N GLU A 14 10.96 -2.52 9.45
CA GLU A 14 11.49 -1.91 10.68
C GLU A 14 10.58 -2.20 11.90
N LEU A 15 9.27 -2.04 11.71
CA LEU A 15 8.27 -2.27 12.75
C LEU A 15 7.95 -3.75 12.95
N LYS A 16 8.48 -4.64 12.09
CA LYS A 16 8.10 -6.06 12.01
C LYS A 16 6.58 -6.23 11.94
N ALA A 17 5.94 -5.41 11.11
CA ALA A 17 4.50 -5.40 10.99
C ALA A 17 4.00 -6.72 10.39
N ASP A 18 3.04 -7.37 11.04
CA ASP A 18 2.43 -8.61 10.51
C ASP A 18 1.46 -8.33 9.34
N VAL A 19 1.01 -7.07 9.18
CA VAL A 19 0.07 -6.66 8.12
C VAL A 19 0.21 -5.17 7.82
N VAL A 20 0.00 -4.80 6.55
CA VAL A 20 -0.12 -3.41 6.10
C VAL A 20 -1.56 -3.14 5.67
N ILE A 21 -2.16 -2.04 6.14
CA ILE A 21 -3.51 -1.63 5.75
C ILE A 21 -3.40 -0.42 4.84
N VAL A 22 -3.99 -0.51 3.64
CA VAL A 22 -4.00 0.59 2.66
C VAL A 22 -5.42 0.97 2.25
N GLY A 23 -5.68 2.28 2.14
CA GLY A 23 -6.91 2.80 1.56
C GLY A 23 -6.92 2.60 0.04
N SER A 24 -8.01 2.06 -0.49
CA SER A 24 -8.18 1.76 -1.92
C SER A 24 -8.54 2.99 -2.77
N ARG A 25 -9.02 4.07 -2.16
CA ARG A 25 -9.77 5.12 -2.87
C ARG A 25 -9.18 6.51 -2.71
N ASN A 26 -8.98 7.18 -3.84
CA ASN A 26 -8.97 8.64 -3.94
C ASN A 26 -10.36 9.05 -4.51
N PRO A 27 -11.19 9.84 -3.79
CA PRO A 27 -12.59 10.06 -4.15
C PRO A 27 -12.84 10.64 -5.56
N GLY A 28 -11.81 11.19 -6.23
CA GLY A 28 -11.90 11.73 -7.60
C GLY A 28 -11.72 10.72 -8.75
N ILE A 29 -11.34 9.46 -8.50
CA ILE A 29 -11.08 8.47 -9.57
C ILE A 29 -12.03 7.27 -9.37
N GLN A 30 -13.02 7.14 -10.26
CA GLN A 30 -14.05 6.09 -10.18
C GLN A 30 -13.70 4.80 -10.94
N THR A 31 -12.69 4.82 -11.80
CA THR A 31 -12.43 3.74 -12.76
C THR A 31 -11.49 2.64 -12.28
N HIS A 32 -10.84 2.81 -11.12
CA HIS A 32 -9.85 1.86 -10.61
C HIS A 32 -10.24 1.34 -9.23
N LEU A 33 -10.18 0.01 -9.07
CA LEU A 33 -10.46 -0.65 -7.79
C LEU A 33 -9.40 -0.31 -6.72
N LEU A 34 -8.19 0.07 -7.12
CA LEU A 34 -7.05 0.44 -6.29
C LEU A 34 -6.38 1.70 -6.86
N GLY A 35 -5.97 2.63 -5.99
CA GLY A 35 -5.05 3.70 -6.36
C GLY A 35 -3.67 3.15 -6.78
N SER A 36 -2.90 3.93 -7.55
CA SER A 36 -1.57 3.52 -8.05
C SER A 36 -0.63 3.07 -6.93
N GLU A 37 -0.60 3.81 -5.83
CA GLU A 37 0.25 3.50 -4.68
C GLU A 37 -0.21 2.25 -3.94
N ALA A 38 -1.52 2.09 -3.74
CA ALA A 38 -2.08 0.87 -3.12
C ALA A 38 -1.78 -0.36 -3.98
N ALA A 39 -1.94 -0.27 -5.31
CA ALA A 39 -1.59 -1.35 -6.22
C ALA A 39 -0.09 -1.69 -6.19
N ASN A 40 0.77 -0.67 -6.13
CA ASN A 40 2.22 -0.85 -6.00
C ASN A 40 2.59 -1.52 -4.68
N ILE A 41 2.00 -1.11 -3.55
CA ILE A 41 2.28 -1.71 -2.25
C ILE A 41 1.84 -3.18 -2.22
N VAL A 42 0.60 -3.47 -2.66
CA VAL A 42 0.08 -4.85 -2.72
C VAL A 42 0.96 -5.77 -3.56
N ARG A 43 1.55 -5.25 -4.65
CA ARG A 43 2.38 -6.04 -5.57
C ARG A 43 3.73 -6.44 -4.99
N TYR A 44 4.28 -5.65 -4.07
CA TYR A 44 5.69 -5.77 -3.65
C TYR A 44 5.88 -5.94 -2.13
N ALA A 45 4.83 -5.82 -1.32
CA ALA A 45 4.93 -6.05 0.11
C ALA A 45 5.27 -7.52 0.41
N HIS A 46 6.18 -7.73 1.36
CA HIS A 46 6.53 -9.07 1.86
C HIS A 46 5.57 -9.57 2.95
N VAL A 47 4.74 -8.68 3.48
CA VAL A 47 3.73 -8.94 4.49
C VAL A 47 2.34 -8.82 3.89
N PRO A 48 1.32 -9.52 4.44
CA PRO A 48 -0.06 -9.38 4.00
C PRO A 48 -0.50 -7.92 3.90
N VAL A 49 -1.23 -7.58 2.82
CA VAL A 49 -1.79 -6.25 2.62
C VAL A 49 -3.31 -6.32 2.62
N PHE A 50 -3.94 -5.57 3.53
CA PHE A 50 -5.39 -5.44 3.60
C PHE A 50 -5.82 -4.12 2.97
N VAL A 51 -6.57 -4.20 1.88
CA VAL A 51 -7.05 -3.02 1.17
C VAL A 51 -8.47 -2.68 1.62
N VAL A 52 -8.65 -1.50 2.22
CA VAL A 52 -9.94 -1.02 2.74
C VAL A 52 -10.58 0.01 1.79
N ARG A 53 -11.91 0.04 1.75
CA ARG A 53 -12.73 0.94 0.91
C ARG A 53 -13.44 1.99 1.73
#